data_AF-W1NUX4-F1
#
_entry.id   AF-W1NUX4-F1
#
_cell.length_a   1.000
_cell.length_b   1.000
_cell.length_c   1.000
_cell.angle_alpha   90.00
_cell.angle_beta   90.00
_cell.angle_gamma   90.00
#
_symmetry.space_group_name_H-M   'P 1'
#
loop_
_entity.id
_entity.type
_entity.pdbx_description
1 polymer ?
#
loop_
_entity_poly.entity_id
_entity_poly.type
_entity_poly.pdbx_seq_one_letter_code
_entity_poly.pdbx_strand_id
1 'polypeptide(L)'
;MFCLSLLEHTFRLPAELVALPLPQSIRGELEKLFLDKVIPNLGLCISVYDIRSIEGGLIWPGEGSPTYKVTFRLVMFRPFMGEILVGNVKRLDKDGLQGKEVRKEGREG
;
A
#
# COMPACT_ATOMS: atom_id res chain seq x y z
N MET A 1 3.02 -15.32 -4.45
CA MET A 1 4.24 -14.96 -3.71
C MET A 1 4.19 -13.48 -3.29
N PHE A 2 4.99 -13.08 -2.29
CA PHE A 2 5.20 -11.66 -1.97
C PHE A 2 6.43 -11.11 -2.72
N CYS A 3 6.32 -9.90 -3.26
CA CYS A 3 7.44 -9.20 -3.92
C CYS A 3 7.51 -7.73 -3.50
N LEU A 4 8.66 -7.10 -3.73
CA LEU A 4 8.84 -5.66 -3.55
C LEU A 4 8.65 -4.94 -4.88
N SER A 5 7.78 -3.94 -4.90
CA SER A 5 7.54 -3.09 -6.07
C SER A 5 7.97 -1.66 -5.79
N LEU A 6 8.84 -1.11 -6.63
CA LEU A 6 9.29 0.29 -6.55
C LEU A 6 8.30 1.18 -7.32
N LEU A 7 7.74 2.18 -6.64
CA LEU A 7 6.83 3.15 -7.24
C LEU A 7 7.29 4.58 -6.97
N GLU A 8 6.88 5.47 -7.88
CA GLU A 8 6.98 6.91 -7.72
C GLU A 8 5.57 7.49 -7.66
N HIS A 9 5.31 8.36 -6.69
CA HIS A 9 4.01 9.02 -6.54
C HIS A 9 4.18 10.47 -6.09
N THR A 10 3.36 11.36 -6.65
CA THR A 10 3.32 12.77 -6.28
C THR A 10 1.96 13.07 -5.65
N PHE A 11 1.96 13.61 -4.44
CA PHE A 11 0.74 13.96 -3.72
C PHE A 11 0.92 15.22 -2.88
N ARG A 12 -0.21 15.83 -2.51
CA ARG A 12 -0.26 16.97 -1.59
C ARG A 12 -0.37 16.45 -0.17
N LEU A 13 0.51 16.91 0.73
CA LEU A 13 0.43 16.55 2.13
C LEU A 13 -0.47 17.56 2.86
N PRO A 14 -1.61 17.12 3.45
CA PRO A 14 -2.48 18.01 4.22
C PRO A 14 -1.71 18.75 5.31
N ALA A 15 -2.03 20.04 5.51
CA ALA A 15 -1.37 20.91 6.48
C ALA A 15 -1.38 20.33 7.92
N GLU A 16 -2.43 19.61 8.30
CA GLU A 16 -2.55 18.93 9.59
C GLU A 16 -1.45 17.89 9.82
N LEU A 17 -1.02 17.20 8.76
CA LEU A 17 0.01 16.17 8.82
C LEU A 17 1.43 16.75 8.74
N VAL A 18 1.58 18.04 8.45
CA VAL A 18 2.89 18.73 8.42
C VAL A 18 3.47 18.89 9.83
N ALA A 19 2.63 18.88 10.87
CA ALA A 19 3.08 18.96 12.26
C ALA A 19 3.80 17.69 12.74
N LEU A 20 3.57 16.55 12.09
CA LEU A 20 4.20 15.27 12.40
C LEU A 20 5.56 15.13 11.68
N PRO A 21 6.46 14.24 12.14
CA PRO A 21 7.70 13.95 11.43
C PRO A 21 7.42 13.54 9.98
N LEU A 22 8.01 14.26 9.02
CA LEU A 22 7.73 14.12 7.58
C LEU A 22 7.71 12.66 7.08
N PRO A 23 8.64 11.77 7.46
CA PRO A 23 8.59 10.37 7.03
C PRO A 23 7.36 9.62 7.53
N GLN A 24 6.87 9.95 8.74
CA GLN A 24 5.66 9.34 9.31
C GLN A 24 4.41 9.83 8.60
N SER A 25 4.33 11.13 8.34
CA SER A 25 3.21 11.75 7.62
C SER A 25 3.05 11.19 6.22
N ILE A 26 4.17 11.11 5.48
CA ILE A 26 4.19 10.54 4.13
C ILE A 26 3.83 9.06 4.16
N ARG A 27 4.36 8.30 5.12
CA ARG A 27 4.04 6.88 5.25
C ARG A 27 2.55 6.66 5.48
N GLY A 28 1.93 7.42 6.38
CA GLY A 28 0.49 7.31 6.66
C GLY A 28 -0.37 7.62 5.43
N GLU A 29 0.00 8.64 4.65
CA GLU A 29 -0.73 8.96 3.43
C GLU A 29 -0.53 7.88 2.34
N LEU A 30 0.68 7.34 2.20
CA LEU A 30 0.94 6.20 1.29
C LEU A 30 0.14 4.96 1.70
N GLU A 31 0.07 4.65 3.00
CA GLU A 31 -0.74 3.54 3.50
C GLU A 31 -2.23 3.76 3.17
N LYS A 32 -2.78 4.96 3.39
CA LYS A 32 -4.16 5.28 2.99
C LYS A 32 -4.40 5.17 1.48
N LEU A 33 -3.41 5.53 0.68
CA LEU A 33 -3.51 5.52 -0.78
C LEU A 33 -3.35 4.13 -1.39
N PHE A 34 -2.53 3.26 -0.82
CA PHE A 34 -2.16 2.00 -1.46
C PHE A 34 -2.54 0.74 -0.68
N LEU A 35 -2.70 0.78 0.65
CA LEU A 35 -3.00 -0.41 1.45
C LEU A 35 -4.32 -1.06 1.00
N ASP A 36 -4.34 -2.40 0.94
CA ASP A 36 -5.48 -3.22 0.53
C ASP A 36 -6.02 -2.93 -0.88
N LYS A 37 -5.27 -2.21 -1.72
CA LYS A 37 -5.64 -1.96 -3.11
C LYS A 37 -4.91 -2.88 -4.07
N VAL A 38 -5.63 -3.33 -5.10
CA VAL A 38 -5.07 -4.08 -6.22
C VAL A 38 -4.58 -3.09 -7.27
N ILE A 39 -3.28 -3.07 -7.52
CA ILE A 39 -2.67 -2.24 -8.55
C ILE A 39 -2.46 -3.09 -9.81
N PRO A 40 -2.95 -2.65 -10.98
CA PRO A 40 -2.76 -3.38 -12.24
C PRO A 40 -1.29 -3.73 -12.47
N ASN A 41 -1.02 -4.96 -12.89
CA ASN A 41 0.32 -5.50 -13.16
C ASN A 41 1.27 -5.62 -11.95
N LEU A 42 0.88 -5.15 -10.75
CA LEU A 42 1.71 -5.23 -9.53
C LEU A 42 1.12 -6.16 -8.46
N GLY A 43 -0.21 -6.31 -8.38
CA GLY A 43 -0.89 -7.20 -7.45
C GLY A 43 -1.57 -6.47 -6.28
N LEU A 44 -1.86 -7.19 -5.21
CA LEU A 44 -2.47 -6.64 -3.99
C LEU A 44 -1.41 -6.02 -3.08
N CYS A 45 -1.58 -4.76 -2.68
CA CYS A 45 -0.68 -4.12 -1.72
C CYS A 45 -0.96 -4.61 -0.29
N ILE A 46 0.09 -5.04 0.40
CA ILE A 46 0.03 -5.56 1.78
C ILE A 46 0.54 -4.54 2.78
N SER A 47 1.60 -3.80 2.45
CA SER A 47 2.15 -2.74 3.29
C SER A 47 3.18 -1.90 2.54
N VAL A 48 3.49 -0.72 3.08
CA VAL A 48 4.65 0.07 2.68
C VAL A 48 5.91 -0.52 3.33
N TYR A 49 6.91 -0.87 2.52
CA TYR A 49 8.19 -1.41 2.99
C TYR A 49 9.09 -0.28 3.51
N ASP A 50 9.55 0.59 2.60
CA ASP A 50 10.39 1.75 2.91
C ASP A 50 10.17 2.90 1.93
N ILE A 51 10.61 4.09 2.34
CA ILE A 51 10.67 5.28 1.50
C ILE A 51 12.14 5.49 1.11
N ARG A 52 12.41 5.56 -0.20
CA ARG A 52 13.76 5.68 -0.76
C ARG A 52 14.21 7.12 -0.92
N SER A 53 13.32 7.98 -1.42
CA SER A 53 13.57 9.40 -1.59
C SER A 53 12.30 10.20 -1.39
N ILE A 54 12.48 11.42 -0.88
CA ILE A 54 11.43 12.42 -0.71
C ILE A 54 11.98 13.68 -1.35
N GLU A 55 11.31 14.15 -2.39
CA GLU A 55 11.63 15.36 -3.12
C GLU A 55 10.45 16.34 -3.02
N GLY A 56 10.73 17.64 -3.07
CA GLY A 56 9.71 18.68 -3.06
C GLY A 56 9.57 19.40 -1.72
N GLY A 57 8.32 19.66 -1.31
CA GLY A 57 7.98 20.67 -0.29
C GLY A 57 7.60 22.03 -0.90
N LEU A 58 7.26 22.04 -2.19
CA LEU A 58 6.82 23.24 -2.89
C LEU A 58 5.35 23.51 -2.56
N ILE A 59 5.08 24.75 -2.15
CA ILE A 59 3.74 25.28 -1.94
C ILE A 59 3.46 26.20 -3.13
N TRP A 60 2.53 25.81 -3.99
CA TRP A 60 2.14 26.63 -5.13
C TRP A 60 1.34 27.84 -4.67
N PRO A 61 1.50 29.03 -5.27
CA PRO A 61 0.67 30.19 -4.93
C PRO A 61 -0.82 29.85 -5.07
N GLY A 62 -1.59 30.00 -3.99
CA GLY A 62 -3.01 29.63 -3.92
C GLY A 62 -3.30 28.22 -3.39
N GLU A 63 -2.29 27.35 -3.28
CA GLU A 63 -2.40 26.04 -2.65
C GLU A 63 -1.91 26.12 -1.20
N GLY A 64 -2.76 25.75 -0.23
CA GLY A 64 -2.43 25.81 1.20
C GLY A 64 -1.64 24.60 1.73
N SER A 65 -1.07 23.76 0.87
CA SER A 65 -0.45 22.50 1.27
C SER A 65 0.77 22.17 0.39
N PRO A 66 1.88 21.70 0.99
CA PRO A 66 3.08 21.33 0.25
C PRO A 66 2.85 20.08 -0.62
N THR A 67 3.41 20.10 -1.82
CA THR A 67 3.42 18.95 -2.72
C THR A 67 4.76 18.21 -2.61
N TYR A 68 4.68 16.89 -2.44
CA TYR A 68 5.84 16.01 -2.35
C TYR A 68 5.79 14.96 -3.46
N LYS A 69 6.98 14.69 -4.00
CA LYS A 69 7.26 13.59 -4.91
C LYS A 69 8.06 12.56 -4.14
N VAL A 70 7.57 11.32 -4.05
CA VAL A 70 8.19 10.28 -3.24
C VAL A 70 8.44 9.02 -4.05
N THR A 71 9.59 8.40 -3.83
CA THR A 71 9.91 7.08 -4.34
C THR A 71 9.95 6.10 -3.18
N PHE A 72 9.18 5.02 -3.25
CA PHE A 72 8.99 4.08 -2.15
C PHE A 72 8.81 2.65 -2.66
N ARG A 73 8.99 1.67 -1.77
CA ARG A 73 8.76 0.27 -2.07
C ARG A 73 7.53 -0.25 -1.33
N LEU A 74 6.70 -1.00 -2.04
CA LEU A 74 5.53 -1.69 -1.49
C LEU A 74 5.79 -3.19 -1.41
N VAL A 75 5.27 -3.82 -0.36
CA VAL A 75 5.13 -5.28 -0.28
C VAL A 75 3.84 -5.65 -1.02
N MET A 76 3.97 -6.33 -2.14
CA MET A 76 2.85 -6.74 -2.99
C MET A 76 2.66 -8.26 -2.91
N PHE A 77 1.42 -8.71 -2.81
CA PHE A 77 1.03 -10.09 -3.06
C PHE A 77 0.67 -10.25 -4.53
N ARG A 78 1.52 -10.98 -5.25
CA ARG A 78 1.40 -11.25 -6.68
C ARG A 78 1.66 -12.73 -6.95
N PRO A 79 0.65 -13.60 -6.87
CA PRO A 79 0.81 -14.99 -7.23
C PRO A 79 1.02 -15.16 -8.73
N PHE A 80 1.75 -16.20 -9.13
CA PHE A 80 2.01 -16.51 -10.53
C PHE A 80 1.48 -17.89 -10.91
N MET A 81 1.29 -18.11 -12.22
CA MET A 81 0.76 -19.37 -12.74
C MET A 81 1.69 -20.54 -12.40
N GLY A 82 1.12 -21.60 -11.81
CA GLY A 82 1.86 -22.79 -11.37
C GLY A 82 2.44 -22.68 -9.96
N GLU A 83 2.24 -21.57 -9.25
CA GLU A 83 2.64 -21.43 -7.85
C GLU A 83 1.73 -22.24 -6.92
N ILE A 84 2.31 -23.01 -6.01
CA ILE A 84 1.56 -23.76 -4.99
C ILE A 84 1.39 -22.88 -3.76
N LEU A 85 0.14 -22.58 -3.39
CA LEU A 85 -0.21 -21.82 -2.20
C LEU A 85 -1.00 -22.69 -1.21
N VAL A 86 -0.74 -22.50 0.08
CA VAL A 86 -1.46 -23.18 1.17
C VAL A 86 -2.53 -22.23 1.71
N GLY A 87 -3.76 -22.71 1.85
CA GLY A 87 -4.88 -21.93 2.36
C GLY A 87 -5.97 -22.82 2.96
N ASN A 88 -6.85 -22.21 3.74
CA ASN A 88 -8.03 -22.89 4.28
C ASN A 88 -9.20 -22.82 3.30
N VAL A 89 -10.17 -23.72 3.39
CA VAL A 89 -11.36 -23.72 2.54
C VAL A 89 -12.45 -22.81 3.15
N LYS A 90 -13.08 -21.93 2.35
CA LYS A 90 -14.22 -21.08 2.75
C LYS A 90 -15.55 -21.77 2.53
N ARG A 91 -15.70 -22.32 1.32
CA ARG A 91 -16.93 -22.89 0.81
C ARG A 91 -16.60 -24.03 -0.13
N LEU A 92 -17.45 -25.04 -0.09
CA LEU A 92 -17.48 -26.15 -1.04
C LEU A 92 -18.94 -26.24 -1.51
N ASP A 93 -19.14 -26.08 -2.80
CA ASP A 93 -20.44 -26.23 -3.44
C ASP A 93 -20.32 -27.15 -4.67
N LYS A 94 -21.41 -27.28 -5.43
CA LYS A 94 -21.44 -28.12 -6.62
C LYS A 94 -20.61 -27.53 -7.77
N ASP A 95 -20.33 -26.24 -7.75
CA ASP A 95 -19.57 -25.52 -8.78
C ASP A 95 -18.06 -25.53 -8.48
N GLY A 96 -17.67 -25.75 -7.22
CA GLY A 96 -16.30 -26.07 -6.85
C GLY A 96 -15.93 -25.72 -5.40
N LEU A 97 -14.64 -25.50 -5.20
CA LEU A 97 -14.04 -25.18 -3.91
C LEU A 97 -13.52 -23.73 -3.90
N GLN A 98 -13.96 -22.94 -2.94
CA GLN A 98 -13.52 -21.56 -2.74
C GLN A 98 -12.64 -21.47 -1.50
N GLY A 99 -11.43 -20.90 -1.63
CA GLY A 99 -10.51 -20.65 -0.51
C GLY A 99 -11.01 -19.57 0.46
N LYS A 100 -10.69 -19.72 1.75
CA LYS A 100 -11.04 -18.82 2.87
C LYS A 100 -10.20 -17.56 2.80
N GLU A 101 -10.88 -16.43 2.82
CA GLU A 101 -10.28 -15.11 3.02
C GLU A 101 -9.69 -15.05 4.42
N VAL A 102 -8.36 -14.91 4.52
CA VAL A 102 -7.66 -14.71 5.79
C VAL A 102 -7.80 -13.24 6.15
N ARG A 103 -8.87 -12.89 6.86
CA ARG A 103 -9.00 -11.58 7.50
C ARG A 103 -7.96 -11.52 8.62
N LYS A 104 -7.04 -10.54 8.57
CA LYS A 104 -6.20 -10.23 9.72
C LYS A 104 -7.10 -9.62 10.79
N GLU A 105 -7.41 -10.39 11.84
CA GLU A 105 -7.91 -9.80 13.08
C GLU A 105 -6.81 -8.87 13.62
N GLY A 106 -7.11 -7.58 13.65
CA GLY A 106 -6.30 -6.59 14.34
C GLY A 106 -6.23 -6.98 15.81
N ARG A 107 -5.02 -7.27 16.28
CA ARG A 107 -4.73 -7.48 17.70
C ARG A 107 -4.70 -6.10 18.35
N GLU A 108 -5.85 -5.61 18.80
CA GLU A 108 -5.89 -4.52 19.79
C GLU A 108 -5.34 -5.07 21.12
N GLY A 109 -4.40 -4.33 21.69
CA GLY A 109 -3.84 -4.54 23.03
C GLY A 109 -3.80 -3.20 23.75
#